data_AF-A0A2D5HPM9-F1
#
_entry.id   AF-A0A2D5HPM9-F1
#
_cell.length_a   1.000
_cell.length_b   1.000
_cell.length_c   1.000
_cell.angle_alpha   90.00
_cell.angle_beta   90.00
_cell.angle_gamma   90.00
#
_symmetry.space_group_name_H-M   'P 1'
#
loop_
_entity.id
_entity.type
_entity.pdbx_description
1 polymer ?
#
loop_
_entity_poly.entity_id
_entity_poly.type
_entity_poly.pdbx_seq_one_letter_code
_entity_poly.pdbx_strand_id
1 'polypeptide(L)'
;MNNFQRLVFLVFLIKTLVVYTQGVTALDAQKGVKVYLGGGQLQGNGFNNADIKTIGSPFFHENWIPTLFKEKKISVKYDAFNSQMITSSGQMLIPFDGISLKLENGETWLTFNKKWYKLINQKNDFTFLIKPYVKYKPRITSRTGYQEDKPAEFVLTNQFFMLKKNSINLLSKKEVRKYKLKKK
;
A
#
# COMPACT_ATOMS: atom_id res chain seq x y z
N MET A 1 2.81 -14.71 -59.24
CA MET A 1 2.58 -14.69 -57.78
C MET A 1 3.47 -15.77 -57.18
N ASN A 2 4.63 -15.38 -56.66
CA ASN A 2 5.74 -16.30 -56.41
C ASN A 2 5.50 -17.20 -55.19
N ASN A 3 5.92 -18.46 -55.33
CA ASN A 3 5.84 -19.54 -54.33
C ASN A 3 6.57 -19.25 -53.00
N PHE A 4 7.19 -18.07 -52.86
CA PHE A 4 7.80 -17.57 -51.64
C PHE A 4 6.80 -16.94 -50.65
N GLN A 5 5.60 -16.53 -51.11
CA GLN A 5 4.59 -15.92 -50.23
C GLN A 5 3.60 -16.91 -49.61
N ARG A 6 3.61 -18.18 -50.03
CA ARG A 6 2.82 -19.26 -49.39
C ARG A 6 3.56 -19.97 -48.26
N LEU A 7 4.90 -19.85 -48.19
CA LEU A 7 5.72 -20.52 -47.17
C LEU A 7 5.85 -19.71 -45.87
N VAL A 8 5.64 -18.39 -45.91
CA VAL A 8 5.73 -17.52 -44.72
C VAL A 8 4.44 -17.56 -43.87
N PHE A 9 3.33 -18.02 -44.44
CA PHE A 9 2.04 -18.13 -43.73
C PHE A 9 1.82 -19.49 -43.04
N LEU A 10 2.68 -20.49 -43.27
CA LEU A 10 2.54 -21.83 -42.67
C LEU A 10 3.47 -22.09 -41.46
N VAL A 11 4.39 -21.18 -41.15
CA VAL A 11 5.29 -21.29 -39.98
C VAL A 11 4.73 -20.58 -38.74
N PHE A 12 3.69 -19.75 -38.88
CA PHE A 12 3.15 -18.96 -37.77
C PHE A 12 1.92 -19.56 -37.06
N LEU A 13 1.46 -20.75 -37.46
CA LEU A 13 0.21 -21.34 -36.97
C LEU A 13 0.34 -22.74 -36.34
N ILE A 14 1.57 -23.18 -36.04
CA ILE A 14 1.85 -24.42 -35.27
C ILE A 14 2.82 -24.09 -34.13
N LYS A 15 2.36 -23.26 -33.19
CA LYS A 15 2.79 -23.28 -31.78
C LYS A 15 1.56 -23.12 -30.89
N THR A 16 0.57 -23.96 -31.17
CA THR A 16 -0.50 -24.25 -30.24
C THR A 16 0.05 -25.12 -29.10
N LEU A 17 -0.28 -24.66 -27.90
CA LEU A 17 -0.78 -25.45 -26.78
C LEU A 17 0.20 -26.16 -25.83
N VAL A 18 -0.09 -25.89 -24.55
CA VAL A 18 0.29 -26.61 -23.31
C VAL A 18 1.73 -26.41 -22.84
N VAL A 19 1.93 -25.50 -21.87
CA VAL A 19 2.08 -25.87 -20.45
C VAL A 19 1.62 -24.68 -19.61
N TYR A 20 0.49 -24.85 -18.92
CA TYR A 20 0.21 -24.12 -17.69
C TYR A 20 1.24 -24.60 -16.65
N THR A 21 2.29 -23.83 -16.40
CA THR A 21 3.09 -24.00 -15.19
C THR A 21 2.72 -22.93 -14.19
N GLN A 22 2.17 -23.42 -13.09
CA GLN A 22 2.15 -22.80 -11.78
C GLN A 22 3.53 -22.23 -11.41
N GLY A 23 3.52 -21.13 -10.64
CA GLY A 23 4.64 -20.77 -9.77
C GLY A 23 5.78 -19.99 -10.44
N VAL A 24 5.71 -18.67 -10.36
CA VAL A 24 6.94 -17.87 -10.30
C VAL A 24 7.49 -18.04 -8.88
N THR A 25 8.38 -19.02 -8.70
CA THR A 25 9.23 -19.14 -7.52
C THR A 25 10.64 -18.67 -7.83
N ALA A 26 11.22 -18.04 -6.82
CA ALA A 26 12.63 -17.78 -6.59
C ALA A 26 13.27 -16.59 -7.33
N LEU A 27 13.17 -15.43 -6.70
CA LEU A 27 14.35 -14.58 -6.51
C LEU A 27 14.63 -14.45 -5.01
N ASP A 28 15.70 -15.15 -4.64
CA ASP A 28 16.55 -14.99 -3.47
C ASP A 28 16.03 -15.45 -2.09
N ALA A 29 16.01 -16.77 -1.93
CA ALA A 29 15.81 -17.49 -0.67
C ALA A 29 17.13 -17.76 0.09
N GLN A 30 18.13 -16.87 0.03
CA GLN A 30 19.38 -17.02 0.82
C GLN A 30 19.63 -15.96 1.90
N LYS A 31 18.70 -15.03 2.17
CA LYS A 31 18.72 -14.24 3.42
C LYS A 31 17.33 -14.11 4.03
N GLY A 32 16.90 -15.17 4.71
CA GLY A 32 16.15 -15.07 5.97
C GLY A 32 14.90 -14.21 6.06
N VAL A 33 14.09 -14.06 5.00
CA VAL A 33 12.77 -13.42 5.12
C VAL A 33 11.73 -14.22 4.33
N LYS A 34 10.91 -14.99 5.04
CA LYS A 34 9.61 -15.45 4.51
C LYS A 34 8.57 -14.38 4.83
N VAL A 35 8.20 -13.59 3.83
CA VAL A 35 7.03 -12.71 3.87
C VAL A 35 5.82 -13.56 3.51
N TYR A 36 4.82 -13.65 4.40
CA TYR A 36 3.49 -14.12 4.02
C TYR A 36 2.54 -12.93 3.97
N LEU A 37 2.04 -12.68 2.76
CA LEU A 37 0.87 -11.85 2.48
C LEU A 37 -0.37 -12.75 2.59
N GLY A 38 -1.37 -12.31 3.36
CA GLY A 38 -2.61 -13.06 3.60
C GLY A 38 -2.61 -13.71 4.98
N GLY A 39 -3.70 -13.54 5.73
CA GLY A 39 -3.81 -13.94 7.14
C GLY A 39 -3.59 -15.44 7.35
N GLY A 40 -2.34 -15.82 7.62
CA GLY A 40 -1.92 -17.18 7.94
C GLY A 40 -0.78 -17.13 8.95
N GLN A 41 -0.85 -18.01 9.96
CA GLN A 41 0.18 -18.18 10.98
C GLN A 41 1.55 -18.42 10.33
N LEU A 42 2.55 -17.63 10.75
CA LEU A 42 3.94 -17.86 10.39
C LEU A 42 4.49 -18.95 11.30
N GLN A 43 4.54 -20.20 10.82
CA GLN A 43 5.22 -21.29 11.53
C GLN A 43 6.70 -20.94 11.74
N GLY A 44 7.10 -20.87 13.01
CA GLY A 44 8.48 -20.63 13.42
C GLY A 44 9.36 -21.86 13.23
N ASN A 45 10.68 -21.62 13.15
CA ASN A 45 11.67 -22.69 13.17
C ASN A 45 11.73 -23.30 14.58
N GLY A 46 10.87 -24.29 14.83
CA GLY A 46 11.14 -25.47 15.66
C GLY A 46 11.41 -25.33 17.17
N PHE A 47 11.65 -24.14 17.72
CA PHE A 47 12.03 -24.02 19.15
C PHE A 47 11.23 -23.03 19.98
N ASN A 48 10.32 -22.25 19.39
CA ASN A 48 9.32 -21.45 20.10
C ASN A 48 8.18 -21.11 19.13
N ASN A 49 7.29 -22.08 18.91
CA ASN A 49 6.05 -21.91 18.13
C ASN A 49 4.95 -21.25 18.97
N ALA A 50 5.28 -20.19 19.71
CA ALA A 50 4.24 -19.26 20.11
C ALA A 50 3.75 -18.58 18.82
N ASP A 51 2.44 -18.46 18.62
CA ASP A 51 1.87 -17.65 17.55
C ASP A 51 2.27 -16.19 17.77
N ILE A 52 3.41 -15.78 17.22
CA ILE A 52 3.88 -14.40 17.35
C ILE A 52 3.11 -13.56 16.33
N LYS A 53 1.96 -13.07 16.77
CA LYS A 53 1.08 -12.17 16.00
C LYS A 53 1.84 -10.89 15.65
N THR A 54 1.85 -10.53 14.36
CA THR A 54 2.36 -9.22 13.92
C THR A 54 1.49 -8.13 14.53
N ILE A 55 2.13 -7.12 15.12
CA ILE A 55 1.45 -5.99 15.76
C ILE A 55 1.15 -4.92 14.71
N GLY A 56 -0.08 -4.40 14.73
CA GLY A 56 -0.52 -3.33 13.83
C GLY A 56 -0.93 -3.82 12.45
N SER A 57 -1.04 -2.89 11.51
CA SER A 57 -1.55 -3.12 10.16
C SER A 57 -0.81 -2.23 9.15
N PRO A 58 -0.62 -2.69 7.90
CA PRO A 58 -0.14 -1.81 6.83
C PRO A 58 -1.20 -0.77 6.43
N PHE A 59 -2.46 -0.95 6.82
CA PHE A 59 -3.56 -0.07 6.45
C PHE A 59 -3.72 1.10 7.43
N PHE A 60 -4.02 2.27 6.88
CA PHE A 60 -4.36 3.46 7.67
C PHE A 60 -5.72 3.35 8.35
N HIS A 61 -6.66 2.62 7.75
CA HIS A 61 -7.99 2.37 8.30
C HIS A 61 -8.16 0.89 8.65
N GLU A 62 -8.78 0.63 9.80
CA GLU A 62 -9.12 -0.74 10.22
C GLU A 62 -10.27 -1.32 9.38
N ASN A 63 -11.25 -0.49 9.05
CA ASN A 63 -12.47 -0.89 8.33
C ASN A 63 -12.43 -0.45 6.87
N TRP A 64 -13.16 -1.18 6.02
CA TRP A 64 -13.41 -0.77 4.64
C TRP A 64 -14.37 0.40 4.64
N ILE A 65 -14.01 1.50 3.98
CA ILE A 65 -14.84 2.71 3.99
C ILE A 65 -15.51 2.85 2.63
N PRO A 66 -16.85 2.88 2.57
CA PRO A 66 -17.54 3.06 1.30
C PRO A 66 -17.33 4.46 0.72
N THR A 67 -17.42 4.54 -0.60
CA THR A 67 -17.30 5.78 -1.38
C THR A 67 -17.96 5.59 -2.75
N LEU A 68 -18.31 6.71 -3.39
CA LEU A 68 -18.79 6.72 -4.76
C LEU A 68 -17.61 7.05 -5.69
N PHE A 69 -17.29 6.14 -6.61
CA PHE A 69 -16.26 6.35 -7.62
C PHE A 69 -16.81 6.03 -9.01
N LYS A 70 -16.85 7.03 -9.89
CA LYS A 70 -17.46 6.93 -11.24
C LYS A 70 -18.87 6.33 -11.18
N GLU A 71 -19.72 6.90 -10.32
CA GLU A 71 -21.12 6.48 -10.10
C GLU A 71 -21.31 5.06 -9.54
N LYS A 72 -20.22 4.36 -9.22
CA LYS A 72 -20.26 3.04 -8.59
C LYS A 72 -19.90 3.15 -7.12
N LYS A 73 -20.71 2.51 -6.27
CA LYS A 73 -20.40 2.36 -4.86
C LYS A 73 -19.32 1.29 -4.71
N ILE A 74 -18.18 1.69 -4.15
CA ILE A 74 -17.05 0.81 -3.83
C ILE A 74 -16.66 1.01 -2.38
N SER A 75 -15.95 0.05 -1.79
CA SER A 75 -15.34 0.22 -0.48
C SER A 75 -13.83 0.18 -0.59
N VAL A 76 -13.17 1.12 0.08
CA VAL A 76 -11.73 1.34 -0.05
C VAL A 76 -11.01 1.36 1.29
N LYS A 77 -9.70 1.08 1.25
CA LYS A 77 -8.74 1.32 2.32
C LYS A 77 -7.48 1.92 1.74
N TYR A 78 -6.81 2.74 2.53
CA TYR A 78 -5.47 3.20 2.18
C TYR A 78 -4.40 2.27 2.78
N ASP A 79 -3.64 1.61 1.91
CA ASP A 79 -2.41 0.90 2.24
C ASP A 79 -1.29 1.93 2.44
N ALA A 80 -0.95 2.18 3.70
CA ALA A 80 0.08 3.12 4.10
C ALA A 80 1.50 2.52 3.99
N PHE A 81 1.64 1.22 3.77
CA PHE A 81 2.93 0.61 3.46
C PHE A 81 3.28 0.83 1.98
N ASN A 82 2.34 0.56 1.07
CA ASN A 82 2.53 0.73 -0.37
C ASN A 82 2.14 2.11 -0.92
N SER A 83 1.57 2.98 -0.08
CA SER A 83 1.05 4.32 -0.45
C SER A 83 -0.04 4.30 -1.53
N GLN A 84 -1.00 3.37 -1.41
CA GLN A 84 -2.02 3.11 -2.43
C GLN A 84 -3.42 3.02 -1.84
N MET A 85 -4.42 3.42 -2.62
CA MET A 85 -5.81 3.10 -2.32
C MET A 85 -6.16 1.75 -2.94
N ILE A 86 -6.69 0.84 -2.12
CA ILE A 86 -7.16 -0.47 -2.56
C ILE A 86 -8.67 -0.60 -2.34
N THR A 87 -9.33 -1.37 -3.19
CA THR A 87 -10.75 -1.71 -3.04
C THR A 87 -10.92 -3.00 -2.24
N SER A 88 -12.13 -3.25 -1.73
CA SER A 88 -12.49 -4.52 -1.09
C SER A 88 -12.37 -5.75 -2.01
N SER A 89 -12.40 -5.54 -3.34
CA SER A 89 -12.13 -6.58 -4.34
C SER A 89 -10.63 -6.82 -4.60
N GLY A 90 -9.73 -6.11 -3.90
CA GLY A 90 -8.28 -6.22 -4.06
C GLY A 90 -7.70 -5.42 -5.22
N GLN A 91 -8.50 -4.58 -5.89
CA GLN A 91 -8.03 -3.74 -6.99
C GLN A 91 -7.36 -2.46 -6.47
N MET A 92 -6.33 -2.01 -7.16
CA MET A 92 -5.64 -0.76 -6.84
C MET A 92 -6.27 0.43 -7.58
N LEU A 93 -6.55 1.51 -6.87
CA LEU A 93 -6.88 2.80 -7.46
C LEU A 93 -5.60 3.58 -7.74
N ILE A 94 -5.17 3.53 -9.00
CA ILE A 94 -3.97 4.23 -9.47
C ILE A 94 -4.19 5.74 -9.33
N PRO A 95 -3.31 6.46 -8.59
CA PRO A 95 -3.41 7.91 -8.46
C PRO A 95 -3.07 8.61 -9.77
N PHE A 96 -4.03 9.34 -10.32
CA PHE A 96 -3.84 10.31 -11.39
C PHE A 96 -4.25 11.68 -10.87
N ASP A 97 -3.48 12.73 -11.20
CA ASP A 97 -3.67 14.06 -10.63
C ASP A 97 -5.05 14.64 -10.91
N GLY A 98 -5.63 15.31 -9.91
CA GLY A 98 -6.97 15.89 -10.00
C GLY A 98 -8.09 14.95 -9.55
N ILE A 99 -7.81 13.70 -9.19
CA ILE A 99 -8.79 12.82 -8.55
C ILE A 99 -9.00 13.25 -7.09
N SER A 100 -10.27 13.39 -6.71
CA SER A 100 -10.75 13.55 -5.34
C SER A 100 -11.71 12.41 -4.99
N LEU A 101 -11.50 11.78 -3.84
CA LEU A 101 -12.29 10.68 -3.33
C LEU A 101 -12.89 11.07 -1.97
N LYS A 102 -14.20 11.27 -1.93
CA LYS A 102 -14.94 11.57 -0.71
C LYS A 102 -15.48 10.29 -0.10
N LEU A 103 -15.00 9.95 1.07
CA LEU A 103 -15.37 8.75 1.81
C LEU A 103 -16.63 8.99 2.65
N GLU A 104 -17.45 7.95 2.87
CA GLU A 104 -18.68 8.06 3.66
C GLU A 104 -18.43 8.44 5.12
N ASN A 105 -17.22 8.19 5.66
CA ASN A 105 -16.84 8.64 7.00
C ASN A 105 -16.46 10.15 7.07
N GLY A 106 -16.71 10.91 6.00
CA GLY A 106 -16.43 12.34 5.91
C GLY A 106 -14.99 12.69 5.52
N GLU A 107 -14.09 11.72 5.39
CA GLU A 107 -12.74 11.98 4.89
C GLU A 107 -12.74 12.31 3.41
N THR A 108 -11.81 13.17 3.00
CA THR A 108 -11.54 13.43 1.58
C THR A 108 -10.08 13.10 1.29
N TRP A 109 -9.86 12.35 0.23
CA TRP A 109 -8.55 11.98 -0.27
C TRP A 109 -8.34 12.57 -1.65
N LEU A 110 -7.17 13.14 -1.88
CA LEU A 110 -6.82 13.87 -3.07
C LEU A 110 -5.58 13.26 -3.69
N THR A 111 -5.43 13.42 -4.99
CA THR A 111 -4.22 13.03 -5.71
C THR A 111 -3.43 14.26 -6.13
N PHE A 112 -2.13 14.20 -5.92
CA PHE A 112 -1.20 15.23 -6.37
C PHE A 112 0.17 14.59 -6.64
N ASN A 113 0.82 14.96 -7.75
CA ASN A 113 2.04 14.31 -8.23
C ASN A 113 1.97 12.78 -8.21
N LYS A 114 0.84 12.22 -8.67
CA LYS A 114 0.55 10.77 -8.72
C LYS A 114 0.65 10.09 -7.35
N LYS A 115 0.30 10.80 -6.27
CA LYS A 115 0.30 10.28 -4.90
C LYS A 115 -0.99 10.64 -4.19
N TRP A 116 -1.46 9.75 -3.33
CA TRP A 116 -2.63 9.96 -2.48
C TRP A 116 -2.27 10.79 -1.23
N TYR A 117 -3.16 11.71 -0.88
CA TYR A 117 -3.08 12.55 0.31
C TYR A 117 -4.46 12.66 0.94
N LYS A 118 -4.52 12.54 2.26
CA LYS A 118 -5.74 12.86 3.02
C LYS A 118 -5.84 14.36 3.24
N LEU A 119 -6.97 14.95 2.92
CA LEU A 119 -7.27 16.36 3.20
C LEU A 119 -7.51 16.55 4.70
N ILE A 120 -6.85 17.55 5.30
CA ILE A 120 -7.11 17.99 6.68
C ILE A 120 -8.12 19.12 6.67
N ASN A 121 -7.78 20.20 5.97
CA ASN A 121 -8.59 21.40 5.82
C ASN A 121 -8.03 22.25 4.67
N GLN A 122 -8.83 23.24 4.28
CA GLN A 122 -8.46 24.27 3.31
C GLN A 122 -8.67 25.63 3.98
N LYS A 123 -7.67 26.50 3.90
CA LYS A 123 -7.69 27.86 4.47
C LYS A 123 -7.09 28.83 3.46
N ASN A 124 -7.91 29.73 2.93
CA ASN A 124 -7.51 30.68 1.89
C ASN A 124 -6.82 29.93 0.73
N ASP A 125 -5.59 30.33 0.39
CA ASP A 125 -4.78 29.73 -0.69
C ASP A 125 -4.00 28.47 -0.29
N PHE A 126 -4.24 27.93 0.91
CA PHE A 126 -3.50 26.80 1.46
C PHE A 126 -4.41 25.60 1.68
N THR A 127 -3.97 24.46 1.17
CA THR A 127 -4.60 23.16 1.44
C THR A 127 -3.64 22.31 2.27
N PHE A 128 -4.08 21.92 3.47
CA PHE A 128 -3.26 21.10 4.36
C PHE A 128 -3.60 19.62 4.18
N LEU A 129 -2.56 18.82 4.03
CA LEU A 129 -2.65 17.42 3.62
C LEU A 129 -1.87 16.55 4.60
N ILE A 130 -2.32 15.30 4.76
CA ILE A 130 -1.57 14.24 5.44
C ILE A 130 -1.25 13.17 4.41
N LYS A 131 -0.01 12.69 4.45
CA LYS A 131 0.36 11.42 3.84
C LYS A 131 0.67 10.42 4.95
N PRO A 132 -0.26 9.49 5.25
CA PRO A 132 0.05 8.39 6.16
C PRO A 132 1.07 7.45 5.53
N TYR A 133 1.96 6.92 6.34
CA TYR A 133 2.92 5.89 5.94
C TYR A 133 3.22 4.97 7.12
N VAL A 134 3.54 3.72 6.84
CA VAL A 134 3.86 2.73 7.87
C VAL A 134 5.34 2.39 7.83
N LYS A 135 5.97 2.29 9.00
CA LYS A 135 7.31 1.71 9.16
C LYS A 135 7.18 0.25 9.60
N TYR A 136 7.71 -0.67 8.81
CA TYR A 136 7.79 -2.08 9.19
C TYR A 136 9.04 -2.31 10.03
N LYS A 137 8.87 -2.92 11.21
CA LYS A 137 9.95 -3.44 12.03
C LYS A 137 9.92 -4.97 11.95
N PRO A 138 10.99 -5.62 11.47
CA PRO A 138 11.02 -7.07 11.41
C PRO A 138 11.04 -7.68 12.82
N ARG A 139 10.62 -8.94 12.92
CA ARG A 139 10.75 -9.75 14.13
C ARG A 139 12.21 -9.77 14.59
N ILE A 140 12.41 -9.71 15.91
CA ILE A 140 13.71 -9.94 16.53
C ILE A 140 13.58 -11.17 17.44
N THR A 141 14.21 -12.27 17.06
CA THR A 141 14.35 -13.43 17.94
C THR A 141 15.34 -13.11 19.04
N SER A 142 14.98 -13.45 20.27
CA SER A 142 15.86 -13.37 21.41
C SER A 142 17.13 -14.18 21.19
N ARG A 143 18.25 -13.66 21.68
CA ARG A 143 19.56 -14.33 21.63
C ARG A 143 19.90 -15.08 22.93
N THR A 144 19.09 -14.91 23.98
CA THR A 144 19.34 -15.50 25.31
C THR A 144 18.04 -15.99 25.93
N GLY A 145 18.10 -17.00 26.79
CA GLY A 145 16.91 -17.54 27.46
C GLY A 145 16.18 -16.56 28.40
N TYR A 146 16.76 -15.38 28.66
CA TYR A 146 16.21 -14.35 29.56
C TYR A 146 15.53 -13.19 28.83
N GLN A 147 15.59 -13.15 27.50
CA GLN A 147 14.94 -12.12 26.69
C GLN A 147 13.77 -12.72 25.93
N GLU A 148 12.66 -11.99 25.85
CA GLU A 148 11.52 -12.37 25.04
C GLU A 148 11.72 -11.98 23.57
N ASP A 149 11.15 -12.78 22.67
CA ASP A 149 11.06 -12.44 21.25
C ASP A 149 10.26 -11.16 21.04
N LYS A 150 10.71 -10.30 20.13
CA LYS A 150 9.92 -9.13 19.69
C LYS A 150 9.17 -9.47 18.42
N PRO A 151 7.83 -9.33 18.40
CA PRO A 151 7.04 -9.53 17.19
C PRO A 151 7.41 -8.52 16.10
N ALA A 152 7.10 -8.88 14.86
CA ALA A 152 7.09 -7.89 13.78
C ALA A 152 6.01 -6.83 14.05
N GLU A 153 6.27 -5.58 13.66
CA GLU A 153 5.40 -4.45 13.98
C GLU A 153 5.26 -3.49 12.78
N PHE A 154 4.03 -3.07 12.50
CA PHE A 154 3.71 -1.97 11.60
C PHE A 154 3.40 -0.70 12.41
N VAL A 155 4.30 0.29 12.34
CA VAL A 155 4.13 1.56 13.04
C VAL A 155 3.61 2.63 12.09
N LEU A 156 2.32 2.96 12.23
CA LEU A 156 1.68 4.02 11.46
C LEU A 156 2.20 5.40 11.87
N THR A 157 2.60 6.20 10.89
CA THR A 157 3.09 7.57 11.08
C THR A 157 2.48 8.49 10.02
N ASN A 158 2.45 9.79 10.29
CA ASN A 158 1.92 10.81 9.38
C ASN A 158 2.99 11.82 8.98
N GLN A 159 3.09 12.11 7.68
CA GLN A 159 3.75 13.31 7.17
C GLN A 159 2.69 14.37 6.87
N PHE A 160 2.99 15.63 7.19
CA PHE A 160 2.09 16.75 6.98
C PHE A 160 2.62 17.61 5.84
N PHE A 161 1.74 18.01 4.95
CA PHE A 161 2.09 18.82 3.79
C PHE A 161 1.18 20.03 3.68
N MET A 162 1.69 21.05 3.02
CA MET A 162 0.92 22.21 2.60
C MET A 162 1.02 22.31 1.08
N LEU A 163 -0.12 22.28 0.42
CA LEU A 163 -0.27 22.56 -1.00
C LEU A 163 -0.61 24.05 -1.14
N LYS A 164 0.20 24.77 -1.92
CA LYS A 164 -0.03 26.18 -2.29
C LYS A 164 0.15 26.31 -3.79
N LYS A 165 -0.88 26.81 -4.48
CA LYS A 165 -0.94 26.85 -5.95
C LYS A 165 -0.71 25.44 -6.52
N ASN A 166 0.50 25.16 -7.01
CA ASN A 166 0.90 23.87 -7.56
C ASN A 166 2.19 23.30 -6.93
N SER A 167 2.53 23.75 -5.72
CA SER A 167 3.69 23.25 -4.97
C SER A 167 3.25 22.58 -3.68
N ILE A 168 3.75 21.38 -3.45
CA ILE A 168 3.52 20.63 -2.22
C ILE A 168 4.78 20.65 -1.36
N ASN A 169 4.68 21.23 -0.16
CA ASN A 169 5.80 21.39 0.75
C ASN A 169 5.58 20.54 2.01
N LEU A 170 6.61 19.78 2.41
CA LEU A 170 6.59 19.06 3.68
C LEU A 170 6.67 20.06 4.84
N LEU A 171 5.78 19.92 5.81
CA LEU A 171 5.76 20.75 7.01
C LEU A 171 6.65 20.18 8.10
N SER A 172 7.45 21.06 8.70
CA SER A 172 8.21 20.76 9.90
C SER A 172 7.29 20.56 11.12
N LYS A 173 7.82 19.93 12.18
CA LYS A 173 7.09 19.78 13.46
C LYS A 173 6.65 21.13 14.06
N LYS A 174 7.46 22.19 13.87
CA LYS A 174 7.14 23.55 14.34
C LYS A 174 5.90 24.10 13.60
N GLU A 175 5.86 23.95 12.28
CA GLU A 175 4.72 24.39 11.47
C GLU A 175 3.45 23.60 11.75
N VAL A 176 3.54 22.28 11.89
CA VAL A 176 2.40 21.42 12.26
C VAL A 176 1.75 21.88 13.57
N ARG A 177 2.56 22.27 14.56
CA ARG A 177 2.08 22.85 15.83
C ARG A 177 1.47 24.24 15.63
N LYS A 178 2.15 25.12 14.88
CA LYS A 178 1.66 26.47 14.55
C LYS A 178 0.26 26.43 13.93
N TYR A 179 0.04 25.51 13.01
CA TYR A 179 -1.24 25.36 12.30
C TYR A 179 -2.25 24.44 13.01
N LYS A 180 -1.91 23.88 14.18
CA LYS A 180 -2.75 22.96 14.98
C LYS A 180 -3.26 21.75 14.17
N LEU A 181 -2.40 21.17 13.33
CA LEU A 181 -2.79 20.10 12.39
C LEU A 181 -2.79 18.68 12.99
N LYS A 182 -2.14 18.49 14.14
CA LYS A 182 -2.36 17.29 14.95
C LYS A 182 -3.57 17.53 15.83
N LYS A 183 -4.63 16.72 15.65
CA LYS A 183 -5.64 16.57 16.72
C LYS A 183 -4.93 15.93 17.92
N LYS A 184 -5.21 16.48 19.12
CA LYS A 184 -4.84 15.86 20.39
C LYS A 184 -5.62 14.57 20.56
#